data_AF-A0A0W0S9W3-F1
#
_entry.id   AF-A0A0W0S9W3-F1
#
_cell.length_a   1.000
_cell.length_b   1.000
_cell.length_c   1.000
_cell.angle_alpha   90.00
_cell.angle_beta   90.00
_cell.angle_gamma   90.00
#
_symmetry.space_group_name_H-M   'P 1'
#
loop_
_entity.id
_entity.type
_entity.pdbx_description
1 polymer ?
#
loop_
_entity_poly.entity_id
_entity_poly.type
_entity_poly.pdbx_seq_one_letter_code
_entity_poly.pdbx_strand_id
1 'polypeptide(L)'
;MSQEKISVVSRREQIHQQLAELLQKREKGIQWTADASGVYCKIDNKNELHNELFSKMTANDCNPDTLERVSKSHREASDKDPAKVRAFKQRLAHGEWFEMGYTSATKVKQLLKEVGEEELAEEYSKMVLEENTQIAANLTKLMNKDGIRWDAEVDRVRCSPPVKNPEKFYEARESASRDFVNNFENILKSRGITVIPKIDIKVGNYGGNGVSIEASFTKGKDLEVLKQQTEALAKKPNCVTTHFRNSLRDKYPSEKDIENVCQKILEFCQENPKVNGLDKMMMELARPGDKRAILEKLIDLADWKKSDSEFTKEIHRRRGRDPKVEDFYQKLAALNPNDKGQVTQFMQDFDSTMHKEQTSTLSNN
;
A
#
# COMPACT_ATOMS: atom_id res chain seq x y z
N MET A 1 39.40 -6.35 -9.84
CA MET A 1 38.84 -5.94 -11.14
C MET A 1 37.44 -5.42 -10.90
N SER A 2 37.31 -4.10 -10.84
CA SER A 2 36.05 -3.41 -10.59
C SER A 2 35.24 -3.42 -11.88
N GLN A 3 34.14 -4.17 -11.92
CA GLN A 3 33.18 -4.04 -13.02
C GLN A 3 32.48 -2.70 -12.85
N GLU A 4 32.86 -1.71 -13.66
CA GLU A 4 32.02 -0.54 -13.93
C GLU A 4 30.66 -1.04 -14.42
N LYS A 5 29.64 -0.93 -13.56
CA LYS A 5 28.25 -1.00 -13.98
C LYS A 5 28.01 0.19 -14.91
N ILE A 6 28.11 -0.03 -16.22
CA ILE A 6 27.51 0.85 -17.21
C ILE A 6 26.00 0.83 -16.89
N SER A 7 25.53 1.89 -16.23
CA SER A 7 24.10 2.15 -16.09
C SER A 7 23.57 2.40 -17.50
N VAL A 8 22.94 1.39 -18.09
CA VAL A 8 22.20 1.55 -19.34
C VAL A 8 20.97 2.36 -19.00
N VAL A 9 21.04 3.67 -19.22
CA VAL A 9 19.93 4.62 -19.09
C VAL A 9 18.78 4.14 -19.97
N SER A 10 17.54 4.14 -19.45
CA SER A 10 16.38 3.64 -20.19
C SER A 10 16.08 4.51 -21.41
N ARG A 11 15.37 3.97 -22.41
CA ARG A 11 14.95 4.78 -23.59
C ARG A 11 14.05 5.96 -23.19
N ARG A 12 13.21 5.78 -22.15
CA ARG A 12 12.36 6.84 -21.61
C ARG A 12 13.20 7.97 -21.02
N GLU A 13 14.18 7.63 -20.18
CA GLU A 13 15.08 8.60 -19.58
C GLU A 13 15.98 9.27 -20.62
N GLN A 14 16.42 8.55 -21.66
CA GLN A 14 17.18 9.15 -22.78
C GLN A 14 16.39 10.26 -23.47
N ILE A 15 15.10 10.06 -23.76
CA ILE A 15 14.26 11.11 -24.38
C ILE A 15 14.07 12.29 -23.40
N HIS A 16 13.90 12.02 -22.11
CA HIS A 16 13.80 13.09 -21.11
C HIS A 16 15.11 13.90 -21.01
N GLN A 17 16.27 13.25 -21.06
CA GLN A 17 17.58 13.89 -21.07
C GLN A 17 17.79 14.74 -22.33
N GLN A 18 17.43 14.21 -23.51
CA GLN A 18 17.45 14.97 -24.76
C GLN A 18 16.57 16.22 -24.69
N LEU A 19 15.36 16.09 -24.14
CA LEU A 19 14.46 17.23 -23.96
C LEU A 19 15.04 18.27 -22.98
N ALA A 20 15.61 17.83 -21.87
CA ALA A 20 16.28 18.73 -20.93
C ALA A 20 17.44 19.50 -21.58
N GLU A 21 18.25 18.84 -22.42
CA GLU A 21 19.33 19.49 -23.17
C GLU A 21 18.83 20.52 -24.19
N LEU A 22 17.73 20.22 -24.89
CA LEU A 22 17.10 21.16 -25.82
C LEU A 22 16.59 22.40 -25.09
N LEU A 23 15.90 22.20 -23.96
CA LEU A 23 15.41 23.28 -23.12
C LEU A 23 16.55 24.11 -22.53
N GLN A 24 17.64 23.46 -22.11
CA GLN A 24 18.83 24.13 -21.60
C GLN A 24 19.49 25.05 -22.63
N LYS A 25 19.46 24.69 -23.92
CA LYS A 25 19.97 25.52 -25.03
C LYS A 25 19.05 26.70 -25.34
N ARG A 26 17.72 26.50 -25.22
CA ARG A 26 16.71 27.50 -25.56
C ARG A 26 16.51 28.54 -24.45
N GLU A 27 16.57 28.11 -23.20
CA GLU A 27 16.22 28.93 -22.04
C GLU A 27 17.46 29.21 -21.17
N LYS A 28 18.08 30.35 -21.40
CA LYS A 28 19.26 30.78 -20.63
C LYS A 28 18.85 31.15 -19.19
N GLY A 29 19.67 30.75 -18.22
CA GLY A 29 19.45 31.05 -16.80
C GLY A 29 18.49 30.09 -16.07
N ILE A 30 17.99 29.06 -16.75
CA ILE A 30 17.20 27.98 -16.16
C ILE A 30 18.03 26.71 -16.24
N GLN A 31 18.16 25.99 -15.13
CA GLN A 31 18.86 24.71 -15.11
C GLN A 31 17.87 23.58 -15.32
N TRP A 32 18.00 22.85 -16.42
CA TRP A 32 17.15 21.71 -16.74
C TRP A 32 17.84 20.39 -16.37
N THR A 33 17.10 19.47 -15.77
CA THR A 33 17.54 18.12 -15.39
C THR A 33 16.47 17.10 -15.76
N ALA A 34 16.83 15.83 -15.92
CA ALA A 34 15.88 14.78 -16.29
C ALA A 34 16.24 13.45 -15.64
N ASP A 35 15.23 12.63 -15.44
CA ASP A 35 15.36 11.22 -15.06
C ASP A 35 14.20 10.41 -15.66
N ALA A 36 14.13 9.10 -15.38
CA ALA A 36 13.04 8.24 -15.84
C ALA A 36 11.60 8.71 -15.47
N SER A 37 11.44 9.53 -14.43
CA SER A 37 10.14 10.07 -14.00
C SER A 37 9.73 11.34 -14.75
N GLY A 38 10.66 12.06 -15.39
CA GLY A 38 10.30 13.25 -16.16
C GLY A 38 11.44 14.22 -16.41
N VAL A 39 11.06 15.43 -16.83
CA VAL A 39 11.94 16.58 -17.05
C VAL A 39 11.64 17.65 -16.02
N TYR A 40 12.69 18.23 -15.44
CA TYR A 40 12.61 19.15 -14.31
C TYR A 40 13.41 20.42 -14.62
N CYS A 41 12.92 21.57 -14.18
CA CYS A 41 13.69 22.81 -14.21
C CYS A 41 13.92 23.37 -12.81
N LYS A 42 15.09 23.96 -12.61
CA LYS A 42 15.47 24.77 -11.44
C LYS A 42 15.70 26.20 -11.91
N ILE A 43 15.03 27.14 -11.26
CA ILE A 43 15.10 28.56 -11.62
C ILE A 43 15.80 29.33 -10.48
N ASP A 44 16.86 30.06 -10.84
CA ASP A 44 17.64 30.93 -9.95
C ASP A 44 16.82 32.17 -9.55
N ASN A 45 16.98 32.63 -8.31
CA ASN A 45 16.41 33.86 -7.80
C ASN A 45 16.95 35.13 -8.51
N LYS A 46 18.07 35.02 -9.23
CA LYS A 46 18.64 36.09 -10.05
C LYS A 46 18.13 36.13 -11.49
N ASN A 47 17.29 35.17 -11.90
CA ASN A 47 16.79 35.13 -13.26
C ASN A 47 15.70 36.20 -13.45
N GLU A 48 15.73 36.94 -14.57
CA GLU A 48 14.68 37.89 -14.94
C GLU A 48 13.29 37.22 -14.96
N LEU A 49 13.23 35.94 -15.33
CA LEU A 49 12.00 35.14 -15.26
C LEU A 49 11.51 34.98 -13.81
N HIS A 50 12.40 34.79 -12.83
CA HIS A 50 12.03 34.73 -11.42
C HIS A 50 11.44 36.07 -10.96
N ASN A 51 12.04 37.18 -11.36
CA ASN A 51 11.55 38.53 -11.02
C ASN A 51 10.22 38.86 -11.71
N GLU A 52 10.04 38.44 -12.97
CA GLU A 52 8.78 38.60 -13.69
C GLU A 52 7.66 37.74 -13.07
N LEU A 53 7.98 36.49 -12.72
CA LEU A 53 7.07 35.56 -12.04
C LEU A 53 6.69 36.07 -10.64
N PHE A 54 7.67 36.53 -9.87
CA PHE A 54 7.46 37.09 -8.53
C PHE A 54 6.61 38.37 -8.60
N SER A 55 6.94 39.30 -9.50
CA SER A 55 6.21 40.57 -9.69
C SER A 55 4.74 40.33 -10.08
N LYS A 56 4.48 39.36 -10.97
CA LYS A 56 3.11 38.99 -11.38
C LYS A 56 2.33 38.30 -10.25
N MET A 57 2.98 37.54 -9.38
CA MET A 57 2.36 36.88 -8.21
C MET A 57 2.09 37.83 -7.02
N THR A 58 2.81 38.95 -6.93
CA THR A 58 2.64 39.98 -5.88
C THR A 58 1.66 41.09 -6.26
N ALA A 59 1.38 41.28 -7.55
CA ALA A 59 0.29 42.14 -7.98
C ALA A 59 -1.06 41.45 -7.68
N ASN A 60 -1.97 42.13 -6.98
CA ASN A 60 -3.28 41.60 -6.58
C ASN A 60 -4.24 41.25 -7.76
N ASP A 61 -3.78 41.39 -9.01
CA ASP A 61 -4.52 41.12 -10.26
C ASP A 61 -3.92 39.94 -11.04
N CYS A 62 -3.81 38.78 -10.38
CA CYS A 62 -3.42 37.55 -11.07
C CYS A 62 -4.54 37.08 -12.01
N ASN A 63 -4.43 37.40 -13.30
CA ASN A 63 -5.21 36.76 -14.37
C ASN A 63 -4.95 35.23 -14.34
N PRO A 64 -5.98 34.38 -14.18
CA PRO A 64 -5.85 32.92 -14.12
C PRO A 64 -5.03 32.30 -15.26
N ASP A 65 -5.05 32.90 -16.45
CA ASP A 65 -4.38 32.38 -17.65
C ASP A 65 -2.85 32.52 -17.59
N THR A 66 -2.34 33.48 -16.80
CA THR A 66 -0.89 33.70 -16.64
C THR A 66 -0.30 32.75 -15.59
N LEU A 67 -1.09 32.43 -14.56
CA LEU A 67 -0.83 31.31 -13.66
C LEU A 67 -0.88 29.99 -14.43
N GLU A 68 -1.79 29.81 -15.39
CA GLU A 68 -1.97 28.55 -16.12
C GLU A 68 -0.74 28.11 -16.94
N ARG A 69 0.11 29.06 -17.41
CA ARG A 69 1.39 28.74 -18.07
C ARG A 69 2.50 28.30 -17.08
N VAL A 70 2.37 28.65 -15.81
CA VAL A 70 3.36 28.36 -14.75
C VAL A 70 2.86 27.25 -13.81
N SER A 71 1.53 27.03 -13.73
CA SER A 71 0.88 26.23 -12.70
C SER A 71 0.21 24.96 -13.21
N LYS A 72 0.35 24.58 -14.48
CA LYS A 72 -0.28 23.35 -15.00
C LYS A 72 0.36 22.06 -14.44
N SER A 73 1.55 22.17 -13.85
CA SER A 73 2.21 21.10 -13.08
C SER A 73 1.79 21.07 -11.60
N HIS A 74 1.09 22.11 -11.10
CA HIS A 74 0.74 22.26 -9.68
C HIS A 74 -0.77 22.23 -9.37
N ARG A 75 -1.66 22.17 -10.37
CA ARG A 75 -3.11 21.93 -10.14
C ARG A 75 -3.43 20.59 -9.45
N GLU A 76 -2.49 19.65 -9.35
CA GLU A 76 -2.70 18.43 -8.56
C GLU A 76 -2.49 18.61 -7.04
N ALA A 77 -1.97 19.76 -6.59
CA ALA A 77 -1.79 20.07 -5.16
C ALA A 77 -2.47 21.38 -4.70
N SER A 78 -2.89 22.25 -5.63
CA SER A 78 -3.27 23.64 -5.33
C SER A 78 -4.74 23.87 -4.99
N ASP A 79 -5.67 22.97 -5.31
CA ASP A 79 -7.09 23.33 -5.28
C ASP A 79 -7.75 23.32 -3.89
N LYS A 80 -7.01 23.09 -2.78
CA LYS A 80 -7.64 22.92 -1.45
C LYS A 80 -6.96 23.55 -0.23
N ASP A 81 -5.77 24.15 -0.32
CA ASP A 81 -5.04 24.60 0.89
C ASP A 81 -4.35 25.98 0.75
N PRO A 82 -4.97 27.06 1.24
CA PRO A 82 -4.39 28.41 1.29
C PRO A 82 -3.06 28.50 2.06
N ALA A 83 -2.78 27.58 2.99
CA ALA A 83 -1.52 27.57 3.74
C ALA A 83 -0.33 27.17 2.86
N LYS A 84 -0.53 26.24 1.91
CA LYS A 84 0.50 25.84 0.94
C LYS A 84 0.85 26.98 -0.02
N VAL A 85 -0.15 27.75 -0.43
CA VAL A 85 0.06 28.96 -1.26
C VAL A 85 0.86 30.01 -0.49
N ARG A 86 0.57 30.22 0.79
CA ARG A 86 1.30 31.17 1.64
C ARG A 86 2.75 30.72 1.88
N ALA A 87 2.97 29.44 2.18
CA ALA A 87 4.30 28.87 2.34
C ALA A 87 5.13 28.99 1.04
N PHE A 88 4.51 28.78 -0.12
CA PHE A 88 5.16 28.97 -1.41
C PHE A 88 5.57 30.43 -1.65
N LYS A 89 4.69 31.40 -1.38
CA LYS A 89 5.02 32.84 -1.46
C LYS A 89 6.19 33.22 -0.55
N GLN A 90 6.25 32.66 0.65
CA GLN A 90 7.37 32.88 1.58
C GLN A 90 8.68 32.30 1.06
N ARG A 91 8.68 31.08 0.52
CA ARG A 91 9.88 30.46 -0.06
C ARG A 91 10.43 31.25 -1.25
N LEU A 92 9.55 31.74 -2.12
CA LEU A 92 9.92 32.63 -3.21
C LEU A 92 10.55 33.94 -2.69
N ALA A 93 9.98 34.54 -1.65
CA ALA A 93 10.51 35.77 -1.06
C ALA A 93 11.88 35.58 -0.37
N HIS A 94 12.23 34.35 0.03
CA HIS A 94 13.52 34.00 0.63
C HIS A 94 14.58 33.58 -0.39
N GLY A 95 14.28 33.67 -1.70
CA GLY A 95 15.25 33.36 -2.75
C GLY A 95 15.58 31.86 -2.85
N GLU A 96 14.67 30.99 -2.42
CA GLU A 96 14.82 29.55 -2.62
C GLU A 96 14.59 29.17 -4.09
N TRP A 97 15.40 28.22 -4.57
CA TRP A 97 15.21 27.60 -5.88
C TRP A 97 13.90 26.83 -5.92
N PHE A 98 13.17 26.88 -7.03
CA PHE A 98 11.97 26.06 -7.22
C PHE A 98 12.17 25.05 -8.34
N GLU A 99 11.61 23.85 -8.13
CA GLU A 99 11.67 22.74 -9.07
C GLU A 99 10.29 22.54 -9.72
N MET A 100 10.17 22.71 -11.02
CA MET A 100 8.95 22.32 -11.76
C MET A 100 9.21 21.03 -12.53
N GLY A 101 8.32 20.04 -12.41
CA GLY A 101 8.44 18.76 -13.09
C GLY A 101 7.35 18.49 -14.11
N TYR A 102 7.75 18.02 -15.29
CA TYR A 102 6.91 17.43 -16.32
C TYR A 102 6.99 15.91 -16.18
N THR A 103 6.13 15.36 -15.32
CA THR A 103 6.24 13.96 -14.87
C THR A 103 5.23 13.00 -15.49
N SER A 104 4.23 13.52 -16.23
CA SER A 104 3.30 12.68 -17.00
C SER A 104 3.73 12.63 -18.46
N ALA A 105 3.52 11.49 -19.11
CA ALA A 105 3.92 11.30 -20.50
C ALA A 105 3.18 12.26 -21.44
N THR A 106 1.91 12.57 -21.17
CA THR A 106 1.16 13.59 -21.91
C THR A 106 1.79 14.98 -21.78
N LYS A 107 2.30 15.34 -20.60
CA LYS A 107 2.99 16.62 -20.39
C LYS A 107 4.34 16.68 -21.09
N VAL A 108 5.11 15.60 -21.06
CA VAL A 108 6.38 15.49 -21.80
C VAL A 108 6.15 15.58 -23.32
N LYS A 109 5.12 14.88 -23.84
CA LYS A 109 4.69 14.98 -25.24
C LYS A 109 4.37 16.42 -25.63
N GLN A 110 3.61 17.13 -24.80
CA GLN A 110 3.25 18.51 -25.06
C GLN A 110 4.49 19.42 -25.08
N LEU A 111 5.41 19.22 -24.14
CA LEU A 111 6.66 19.99 -24.07
C LEU A 111 7.56 19.76 -25.30
N LEU A 112 7.64 18.52 -25.80
CA LEU A 112 8.34 18.20 -27.05
C LEU A 112 7.76 18.98 -28.24
N LYS A 113 6.43 19.06 -28.36
CA LYS A 113 5.79 19.87 -29.41
C LYS A 113 6.10 21.35 -29.27
N GLU A 114 6.13 21.88 -28.04
CA GLU A 114 6.42 23.30 -27.78
C GLU A 114 7.86 23.69 -28.13
N VAL A 115 8.80 22.73 -28.11
CA VAL A 115 10.18 22.93 -28.57
C VAL A 115 10.41 22.65 -30.05
N GLY A 116 9.35 22.30 -30.81
CA GLY A 116 9.42 22.04 -32.24
C GLY A 116 9.90 20.62 -32.60
N GLU A 117 9.74 19.67 -31.68
CA GLU A 117 10.13 18.27 -31.84
C GLU A 117 8.87 17.39 -32.01
N GLU A 118 8.03 17.69 -33.03
CA GLU A 118 6.76 16.99 -33.22
C GLU A 118 6.91 15.49 -33.50
N GLU A 119 7.90 15.10 -34.30
CA GLU A 119 8.15 13.68 -34.62
C GLU A 119 8.56 12.90 -33.36
N LEU A 120 9.48 13.46 -32.56
CA LEU A 120 9.93 12.87 -31.30
C LEU A 120 8.79 12.81 -30.27
N ALA A 121 7.88 13.79 -30.27
CA ALA A 121 6.69 13.79 -29.41
C ALA A 121 5.75 12.61 -29.69
N GLU A 122 5.49 12.32 -30.96
CA GLU A 122 4.65 11.18 -31.36
C GLU A 122 5.36 9.85 -31.14
N GLU A 123 6.67 9.77 -31.43
CA GLU A 123 7.49 8.60 -31.11
C GLU A 123 7.47 8.28 -29.60
N TYR A 124 7.70 9.30 -28.77
CA TYR A 124 7.67 9.17 -27.31
C TYR A 124 6.31 8.65 -26.82
N SER A 125 5.21 9.25 -27.30
CA SER A 125 3.85 8.84 -26.92
C SER A 125 3.56 7.39 -27.26
N LYS A 126 4.01 6.93 -28.44
CA LYS A 126 3.83 5.56 -28.89
C LYS A 126 4.68 4.59 -28.06
N MET A 127 5.95 4.93 -27.84
CA MET A 127 6.89 4.14 -27.04
C MET A 127 6.37 3.92 -25.61
N VAL A 128 5.89 4.98 -24.95
CA VAL A 128 5.32 4.89 -23.59
C VAL A 128 4.06 4.02 -23.56
N LEU A 129 3.17 4.17 -24.55
CA LEU A 129 1.95 3.36 -24.61
C LEU A 129 2.26 1.87 -24.84
N GLU A 130 3.21 1.56 -25.71
CA GLU A 130 3.68 0.18 -25.96
C GLU A 130 4.27 -0.43 -24.67
N GLU A 131 5.13 0.33 -23.98
CA GLU A 131 5.68 -0.07 -22.69
C GLU A 131 4.60 -0.35 -21.65
N ASN A 132 3.66 0.58 -21.46
CA ASN A 132 2.57 0.43 -20.50
C ASN A 132 1.66 -0.75 -20.86
N THR A 133 1.41 -0.98 -22.15
CA THR A 133 0.62 -2.11 -22.66
C THR A 133 1.29 -3.44 -22.33
N GLN A 134 2.60 -3.54 -22.52
CA GLN A 134 3.36 -4.74 -22.19
C GLN A 134 3.35 -5.02 -20.68
N ILE A 135 3.50 -3.97 -19.85
CA ILE A 135 3.40 -4.07 -18.39
C ILE A 135 2.02 -4.59 -17.99
N ALA A 136 0.94 -3.96 -18.49
CA ALA A 136 -0.44 -4.34 -18.17
C ALA A 136 -0.76 -5.79 -18.59
N ALA A 137 -0.30 -6.21 -19.77
CA ALA A 137 -0.46 -7.59 -20.25
C ALA A 137 0.26 -8.59 -19.33
N ASN A 138 1.50 -8.29 -18.92
CA ASN A 138 2.25 -9.16 -18.02
C ASN A 138 1.61 -9.22 -16.63
N LEU A 139 1.16 -8.10 -16.07
CA LEU A 139 0.47 -8.06 -14.78
C LEU A 139 -0.84 -8.84 -14.80
N THR A 140 -1.63 -8.66 -15.86
CA THR A 140 -2.87 -9.44 -16.07
C THR A 140 -2.56 -10.93 -16.11
N LYS A 141 -1.52 -11.35 -16.83
CA LYS A 141 -1.10 -12.76 -16.85
C LYS A 141 -0.69 -13.27 -15.46
N LEU A 142 0.02 -12.47 -14.67
CA LEU A 142 0.47 -12.83 -13.32
C LEU A 142 -0.68 -12.95 -12.31
N MET A 143 -1.73 -12.12 -12.47
CA MET A 143 -2.82 -11.97 -11.50
C MET A 143 -4.17 -12.49 -12.01
N ASN A 144 -4.19 -13.18 -13.15
CA ASN A 144 -5.41 -13.74 -13.73
C ASN A 144 -6.17 -14.66 -12.74
N LYS A 145 -5.43 -15.45 -11.95
CA LYS A 145 -6.01 -16.33 -10.92
C LYS A 145 -6.67 -15.57 -9.76
N ASP A 146 -6.25 -14.33 -9.56
CA ASP A 146 -6.80 -13.44 -8.53
C ASP A 146 -7.98 -12.62 -9.08
N GLY A 147 -8.35 -12.80 -10.35
CA GLY A 147 -9.43 -12.06 -11.02
C GLY A 147 -9.10 -10.60 -11.31
N ILE A 148 -7.82 -10.23 -11.30
CA ILE A 148 -7.37 -8.84 -11.51
C ILE A 148 -6.92 -8.68 -12.96
N ARG A 149 -7.55 -7.73 -13.65
CA ARG A 149 -7.19 -7.30 -15.00
C ARG A 149 -6.60 -5.89 -14.95
N TRP A 150 -5.47 -5.72 -15.64
CA TRP A 150 -4.80 -4.44 -15.78
C TRP A 150 -4.97 -3.92 -17.20
N ASP A 151 -5.21 -2.62 -17.31
CA ASP A 151 -5.32 -1.88 -18.56
C ASP A 151 -4.24 -0.78 -18.61
N ALA A 152 -3.90 -0.35 -19.82
CA ALA A 152 -2.84 0.62 -20.06
C ALA A 152 -3.37 1.88 -20.75
N GLU A 153 -2.84 3.02 -20.34
CA GLU A 153 -3.03 4.33 -20.94
C GLU A 153 -1.65 5.00 -21.06
N VAL A 154 -1.56 6.12 -21.79
CA VAL A 154 -0.28 6.83 -21.98
C VAL A 154 0.34 7.26 -20.64
N ASP A 155 -0.48 7.75 -19.71
CA ASP A 155 0.01 8.27 -18.43
C ASP A 155 0.05 7.23 -17.29
N ARG A 156 -0.50 6.03 -17.48
CA ARG A 156 -0.65 5.07 -16.37
C ARG A 156 -0.92 3.63 -16.80
N VAL A 157 -0.61 2.71 -15.89
CA VAL A 157 -1.11 1.33 -15.88
C VAL A 157 -2.07 1.19 -14.70
N ARG A 158 -3.32 0.76 -14.93
CA ARG A 158 -4.36 0.73 -13.90
C ARG A 158 -5.17 -0.55 -13.88
N CYS A 159 -5.78 -0.84 -12.73
CA CYS A 159 -6.80 -1.87 -12.60
C CYS A 159 -7.90 -1.42 -11.66
N SER A 160 -9.07 -2.04 -11.81
CA SER A 160 -10.18 -1.94 -10.86
C SER A 160 -10.37 -3.32 -10.22
N PRO A 161 -9.74 -3.61 -9.07
CA PRO A 161 -9.82 -4.93 -8.48
C PRO A 161 -11.25 -5.22 -8.01
N PRO A 162 -11.72 -6.48 -8.09
CA PRO A 162 -13.04 -6.83 -7.60
C PRO A 162 -13.14 -6.60 -6.09
N VAL A 163 -14.17 -5.86 -5.65
CA VAL A 163 -14.47 -5.64 -4.24
C VAL A 163 -15.31 -6.81 -3.73
N LYS A 164 -14.72 -7.65 -2.86
CA LYS A 164 -15.48 -8.68 -2.14
C LYS A 164 -16.28 -8.01 -1.01
N ASN A 165 -17.60 -8.22 -0.99
CA ASN A 165 -18.51 -7.69 0.03
C ASN A 165 -18.54 -6.15 0.11
N PRO A 166 -19.07 -5.46 -0.92
CA PRO A 166 -19.14 -4.00 -0.94
C PRO A 166 -19.94 -3.40 0.23
N GLU A 167 -20.87 -4.16 0.81
CA GLU A 167 -21.68 -3.75 1.98
C GLU A 167 -20.81 -3.48 3.23
N LYS A 168 -19.77 -4.28 3.46
CA LYS A 168 -18.85 -4.12 4.62
C LYS A 168 -18.02 -2.84 4.53
N PHE A 169 -17.77 -2.34 3.32
CA PHE A 169 -17.07 -1.07 3.11
C PHE A 169 -17.90 0.15 3.52
N TYR A 170 -19.24 0.04 3.53
CA TYR A 170 -20.11 1.10 4.02
C TYR A 170 -20.13 1.16 5.55
N GLU A 171 -20.12 0.01 6.22
CA GLU A 171 -20.23 -0.07 7.68
C GLU A 171 -18.92 0.23 8.40
N ALA A 172 -17.77 -0.17 7.83
CA ALA A 172 -16.46 -0.11 8.49
C ALA A 172 -15.40 0.58 7.62
N ARG A 173 -15.80 1.71 7.00
CA ARG A 173 -15.09 2.41 5.91
C ARG A 173 -13.57 2.50 6.05
N GLU A 174 -13.05 2.82 7.24
CA GLU A 174 -11.60 2.92 7.45
C GLU A 174 -10.89 1.56 7.55
N SER A 175 -11.42 0.61 8.33
CA SER A 175 -10.81 -0.71 8.49
C SER A 175 -10.93 -1.54 7.20
N ALA A 176 -12.10 -1.54 6.57
CA ALA A 176 -12.31 -2.25 5.30
C ALA A 176 -11.40 -1.72 4.18
N SER A 177 -11.16 -0.41 4.14
CA SER A 177 -10.20 0.20 3.20
C SER A 177 -8.77 -0.24 3.47
N ARG A 178 -8.36 -0.28 4.75
CA ARG A 178 -7.02 -0.72 5.16
C ARG A 178 -6.79 -2.19 4.85
N ASP A 179 -7.76 -3.05 5.15
CA ASP A 179 -7.67 -4.49 4.91
C ASP A 179 -7.58 -4.79 3.42
N PHE A 180 -8.34 -4.07 2.59
CA PHE A 180 -8.24 -4.18 1.16
C PHE A 180 -6.87 -3.76 0.63
N VAL A 181 -6.36 -2.60 1.05
CA VAL A 181 -5.04 -2.10 0.64
C VAL A 181 -3.97 -3.12 1.03
N ASN A 182 -3.98 -3.59 2.27
CA ASN A 182 -3.02 -4.59 2.77
C ASN A 182 -3.11 -5.90 1.96
N ASN A 183 -4.31 -6.40 1.70
CA ASN A 183 -4.50 -7.63 0.93
C ASN A 183 -4.02 -7.45 -0.52
N PHE A 184 -4.36 -6.34 -1.17
CA PHE A 184 -3.94 -6.06 -2.53
C PHE A 184 -2.42 -5.91 -2.64
N GLU A 185 -1.78 -5.20 -1.70
CA GLU A 185 -0.33 -5.14 -1.61
C GLU A 185 0.31 -6.52 -1.39
N ASN A 186 -0.30 -7.37 -0.56
CA ASN A 186 0.18 -8.73 -0.32
C ASN A 186 0.08 -9.58 -1.59
N ILE A 187 -0.97 -9.42 -2.40
CA ILE A 187 -1.07 -10.06 -3.72
C ILE A 187 0.09 -9.61 -4.60
N LEU A 188 0.33 -8.30 -4.76
CA LEU A 188 1.45 -7.77 -5.55
C LEU A 188 2.79 -8.35 -5.10
N LYS A 189 3.09 -8.25 -3.80
CA LYS A 189 4.32 -8.76 -3.18
C LYS A 189 4.44 -10.27 -3.41
N SER A 190 3.35 -11.02 -3.28
CA SER A 190 3.32 -12.47 -3.53
C SER A 190 3.70 -12.87 -4.96
N ARG A 191 3.49 -11.96 -5.92
CA ARG A 191 3.88 -12.12 -7.33
C ARG A 191 5.28 -11.58 -7.62
N GLY A 192 6.02 -11.10 -6.61
CA GLY A 192 7.35 -10.52 -6.77
C GLY A 192 7.35 -9.06 -7.22
N ILE A 193 6.20 -8.38 -7.16
CA ILE A 193 6.09 -6.96 -7.47
C ILE A 193 6.37 -6.16 -6.20
N THR A 194 7.39 -5.30 -6.22
CA THR A 194 7.77 -4.50 -5.05
C THR A 194 7.25 -3.06 -5.11
N VAL A 195 6.86 -2.63 -6.30
CA VAL A 195 6.31 -1.29 -6.53
C VAL A 195 4.86 -1.29 -6.08
N ILE A 196 4.47 -0.27 -5.30
CA ILE A 196 3.11 -0.14 -4.77
C ILE A 196 2.35 0.91 -5.60
N PRO A 197 1.20 0.54 -6.20
CA PRO A 197 0.40 1.48 -6.95
C PRO A 197 -0.30 2.47 -6.02
N LYS A 198 -0.64 3.64 -6.55
CA LYS A 198 -1.57 4.55 -5.88
C LYS A 198 -2.96 3.91 -5.89
N ILE A 199 -3.59 3.80 -4.72
CA ILE A 199 -4.93 3.24 -4.58
C ILE A 199 -5.89 4.39 -4.23
N ASP A 200 -6.83 4.65 -5.14
CA ASP A 200 -7.90 5.63 -4.97
C ASP A 200 -9.22 4.89 -4.69
N ILE A 201 -9.78 5.10 -3.50
CA ILE A 201 -11.05 4.51 -3.07
C ILE A 201 -12.13 5.59 -3.11
N LYS A 202 -13.14 5.40 -3.97
CA LYS A 202 -14.30 6.28 -4.10
C LYS A 202 -15.54 5.55 -3.60
N VAL A 203 -16.13 6.09 -2.54
CA VAL A 203 -17.42 5.64 -2.00
C VAL A 203 -18.47 6.64 -2.49
N GLY A 204 -19.36 6.20 -3.37
CA GLY A 204 -20.41 7.04 -3.96
C GLY A 204 -21.67 7.11 -3.10
N ASN A 205 -22.42 8.21 -3.24
CA ASN A 205 -23.76 8.41 -2.67
C ASN A 205 -24.82 8.69 -3.76
N TYR A 206 -24.60 8.25 -5.00
CA TYR A 206 -25.48 8.52 -6.13
C TYR A 206 -26.06 7.21 -6.69
N GLY A 207 -27.32 6.92 -6.33
CA GLY A 207 -28.22 6.01 -7.07
C GLY A 207 -27.89 4.51 -7.03
N GLY A 208 -26.73 4.11 -6.51
CA GLY A 208 -26.37 2.72 -6.28
C GLY A 208 -25.23 2.65 -5.28
N ASN A 209 -25.36 1.77 -4.29
CA ASN A 209 -24.38 1.53 -3.22
C ASN A 209 -23.09 0.89 -3.77
N GLY A 210 -22.34 1.62 -4.60
CA GLY A 210 -21.12 1.15 -5.24
C GLY A 210 -19.85 1.72 -4.61
N VAL A 211 -18.95 0.84 -4.18
CA VAL A 211 -17.57 1.18 -3.84
C VAL A 211 -16.73 0.97 -5.09
N SER A 212 -16.05 2.02 -5.56
CA SER A 212 -15.11 1.94 -6.68
C SER A 212 -13.70 2.05 -6.15
N ILE A 213 -12.85 1.08 -6.49
CA ILE A 213 -11.44 1.08 -6.13
C ILE A 213 -10.62 1.02 -7.43
N GLU A 214 -9.73 1.99 -7.60
CA GLU A 214 -8.77 2.02 -8.70
C GLU A 214 -7.36 1.96 -8.13
N ALA A 215 -6.53 1.06 -8.64
CA ALA A 215 -5.10 1.02 -8.36
C ALA A 215 -4.34 1.40 -9.64
N SER A 216 -3.37 2.31 -9.54
CA SER A 216 -2.61 2.78 -10.71
C SER A 216 -1.14 3.04 -10.44
N PHE A 217 -0.30 2.75 -11.43
CA PHE A 217 1.10 3.17 -11.51
C PHE A 217 1.21 4.33 -12.49
N THR A 218 1.71 5.47 -12.01
CA THR A 218 1.80 6.72 -12.79
C THR A 218 3.23 7.26 -12.91
N LYS A 219 4.14 6.87 -12.02
CA LYS A 219 5.52 7.38 -12.01
C LYS A 219 6.39 6.58 -12.97
N GLY A 220 7.20 7.28 -13.78
CA GLY A 220 8.07 6.65 -14.77
C GLY A 220 9.08 5.67 -14.16
N LYS A 221 9.78 6.06 -13.08
CA LYS A 221 10.70 5.16 -12.34
C LYS A 221 10.02 3.87 -11.86
N ASP A 222 8.81 4.00 -11.33
CA ASP A 222 8.03 2.87 -10.83
C ASP A 222 7.64 1.93 -11.99
N LEU A 223 7.23 2.48 -13.13
CA LEU A 223 6.91 1.71 -14.34
C LEU A 223 8.14 0.99 -14.92
N GLU A 224 9.33 1.57 -14.85
CA GLU A 224 10.56 0.90 -15.29
C GLU A 224 10.93 -0.30 -14.40
N VAL A 225 10.87 -0.12 -13.08
CA VAL A 225 11.10 -1.22 -12.12
C VAL A 225 10.05 -2.31 -12.35
N LEU A 226 8.79 -1.92 -12.55
CA LEU A 226 7.68 -2.82 -12.80
C LEU A 226 7.85 -3.60 -14.11
N LYS A 227 8.34 -2.96 -15.17
CA LYS A 227 8.68 -3.62 -16.44
C LYS A 227 9.77 -4.68 -16.23
N GLN A 228 10.87 -4.31 -15.58
CA GLN A 228 11.96 -5.25 -15.31
C GLN A 228 11.48 -6.46 -14.50
N GLN A 229 10.67 -6.22 -13.46
CA GLN A 229 10.08 -7.27 -12.63
C GLN A 229 9.15 -8.17 -13.45
N THR A 230 8.21 -7.59 -14.18
CA THR A 230 7.22 -8.36 -14.94
C THR A 230 7.84 -9.15 -16.09
N GLU A 231 8.85 -8.61 -16.78
CA GLU A 231 9.61 -9.34 -17.81
C GLU A 231 10.45 -10.49 -17.22
N ALA A 232 11.12 -10.27 -16.09
CA ALA A 232 11.88 -11.31 -15.40
C ALA A 232 10.96 -12.46 -14.95
N LEU A 233 9.79 -12.11 -14.43
CA LEU A 233 8.76 -13.06 -14.01
C LEU A 233 8.13 -13.81 -15.20
N ALA A 234 7.92 -13.12 -16.33
CA ALA A 234 7.44 -13.75 -17.56
C ALA A 234 8.44 -14.80 -18.11
N LYS A 235 9.75 -14.57 -17.94
CA LYS A 235 10.81 -15.51 -18.33
C LYS A 235 10.98 -16.69 -17.37
N LYS A 236 10.58 -16.54 -16.10
CA LYS A 236 10.67 -17.59 -15.05
C LYS A 236 9.39 -17.69 -14.22
N PRO A 237 8.28 -18.20 -14.79
CA PRO A 237 6.97 -18.21 -14.13
C PRO A 237 6.93 -19.02 -12.81
N ASN A 238 7.89 -19.93 -12.60
CA ASN A 238 7.92 -20.86 -11.45
C ASN A 238 8.97 -20.52 -10.37
N CYS A 239 9.80 -19.47 -10.53
CA CYS A 239 10.93 -19.22 -9.62
C CYS A 239 10.57 -18.35 -8.41
N VAL A 240 9.67 -17.37 -8.58
CA VAL A 240 9.32 -16.40 -7.52
C VAL A 240 8.07 -16.82 -6.73
N THR A 241 7.20 -17.60 -7.38
CA THR A 241 5.94 -18.11 -6.83
C THR A 241 6.10 -19.16 -5.73
N THR A 242 7.27 -19.78 -5.57
CA THR A 242 7.51 -20.82 -4.56
C THR A 242 8.25 -20.27 -3.35
N HIS A 243 9.40 -19.58 -3.53
CA HIS A 243 10.19 -19.10 -2.39
C HIS A 243 9.53 -17.96 -1.60
N PHE A 244 8.92 -16.98 -2.27
CA PHE A 244 8.26 -15.88 -1.56
C PHE A 244 6.88 -16.28 -1.03
N ARG A 245 6.15 -17.13 -1.76
CA ARG A 245 4.89 -17.72 -1.26
C ARG A 245 5.13 -18.64 -0.06
N ASN A 246 6.22 -19.39 -0.06
CA ASN A 246 6.67 -20.14 1.12
C ASN A 246 7.09 -19.18 2.24
N SER A 247 7.84 -18.12 1.94
CA SER A 247 8.21 -17.10 2.94
C SER A 247 6.99 -16.36 3.55
N LEU A 248 5.93 -16.10 2.79
CA LEU A 248 4.67 -15.57 3.30
C LEU A 248 3.88 -16.63 4.07
N ARG A 249 3.84 -17.87 3.58
CA ARG A 249 3.25 -19.03 4.28
C ARG A 249 3.99 -19.34 5.58
N ASP A 250 5.25 -18.94 5.71
CA ASP A 250 6.08 -19.07 6.90
C ASP A 250 5.96 -17.87 7.85
N LYS A 251 5.46 -16.72 7.38
CA LYS A 251 5.23 -15.53 8.21
C LYS A 251 3.81 -15.40 8.73
N TYR A 252 2.81 -15.79 7.93
CA TYR A 252 1.40 -15.63 8.27
C TYR A 252 0.74 -16.99 8.54
N PRO A 253 -0.10 -17.12 9.58
CA PRO A 253 -0.85 -18.34 9.80
C PRO A 253 -1.84 -18.58 8.66
N SER A 254 -1.96 -19.82 8.23
CA SER A 254 -2.97 -20.23 7.26
C SER A 254 -4.38 -20.19 7.86
N GLU A 255 -5.41 -20.18 7.02
CA GLU A 255 -6.81 -20.23 7.48
C GLU A 255 -7.07 -21.46 8.36
N LYS A 256 -6.47 -22.60 8.00
CA LYS A 256 -6.52 -23.83 8.80
C LYS A 256 -5.85 -23.67 10.17
N ASP A 257 -4.75 -22.91 10.26
CA ASP A 257 -4.09 -22.64 11.55
C ASP A 257 -5.01 -21.82 12.46
N ILE A 258 -5.70 -20.82 11.89
CA ILE A 258 -6.68 -20.00 12.62
C ILE A 258 -7.91 -20.82 13.04
N GLU A 259 -8.40 -21.70 12.16
CA GLU A 259 -9.48 -22.63 12.47
C GLU A 259 -9.10 -23.56 13.64
N ASN A 260 -7.88 -24.10 13.61
CA ASN A 260 -7.38 -24.97 14.69
C ASN A 260 -7.29 -24.21 16.02
N VAL A 261 -6.82 -22.96 16.03
CA VAL A 261 -6.81 -22.11 17.23
C VAL A 261 -8.24 -21.90 17.75
N CYS A 262 -9.17 -21.51 16.88
CA CYS A 262 -10.57 -21.33 17.25
C CYS A 262 -11.19 -22.62 17.81
N GLN A 263 -10.85 -23.77 17.24
CA GLN A 263 -11.31 -25.07 17.71
C GLN A 263 -10.74 -25.41 19.10
N LYS A 264 -9.46 -25.13 19.36
CA LYS A 264 -8.84 -25.31 20.69
C LYS A 264 -9.44 -24.38 21.74
N ILE A 265 -9.73 -23.13 21.37
CA ILE A 265 -10.43 -22.21 22.27
C ILE A 265 -11.84 -22.74 22.59
N LEU A 266 -12.55 -23.28 21.59
CA LEU A 266 -13.85 -23.90 21.80
C LEU A 266 -13.77 -25.07 22.79
N GLU A 267 -12.80 -25.97 22.61
CA GLU A 267 -12.54 -27.10 23.51
C GLU A 267 -12.28 -26.60 24.94
N PHE A 268 -11.42 -25.59 25.12
CA PHE A 268 -11.17 -24.97 26.43
C PHE A 268 -12.44 -24.47 27.11
N CYS A 269 -13.28 -23.77 26.34
CA CYS A 269 -14.51 -23.19 26.88
C CYS A 269 -15.50 -24.28 27.29
N GLN A 270 -15.59 -25.36 26.53
CA GLN A 270 -16.46 -26.51 26.83
C GLN A 270 -16.03 -27.26 28.09
N GLU A 271 -14.72 -27.34 28.35
CA GLU A 271 -14.18 -27.93 29.58
C GLU A 271 -14.41 -27.05 30.82
N ASN A 272 -14.65 -25.74 30.62
CA ASN A 272 -14.80 -24.75 31.69
C ASN A 272 -16.14 -23.98 31.65
N PRO A 273 -17.31 -24.65 31.61
CA PRO A 273 -18.61 -24.04 31.31
C PRO A 273 -19.19 -23.15 32.43
N LYS A 274 -18.51 -23.04 33.58
CA LYS A 274 -18.98 -22.25 34.74
C LYS A 274 -18.30 -20.88 34.85
N VAL A 275 -17.42 -20.54 33.91
CA VAL A 275 -16.62 -19.30 33.97
C VAL A 275 -17.31 -18.17 33.20
N ASN A 276 -17.70 -17.12 33.93
CA ASN A 276 -18.31 -15.92 33.36
C ASN A 276 -17.32 -15.14 32.47
N GLY A 277 -17.35 -15.45 31.17
CA GLY A 277 -16.49 -14.90 30.14
C GLY A 277 -16.24 -15.89 29.00
N LEU A 278 -16.10 -17.19 29.31
CA LEU A 278 -15.94 -18.24 28.31
C LEU A 278 -17.25 -18.51 27.54
N ASP A 279 -18.41 -18.36 28.19
CA ASP A 279 -19.71 -18.44 27.51
C ASP A 279 -19.83 -17.42 26.36
N LYS A 280 -19.32 -16.20 26.56
CA LYS A 280 -19.31 -15.16 25.52
C LYS A 280 -18.40 -15.54 24.35
N MET A 281 -17.25 -16.14 24.65
CA MET A 281 -16.34 -16.66 23.62
C MET A 281 -16.97 -17.80 22.82
N MET A 282 -17.69 -18.72 23.48
CA MET A 282 -18.44 -19.78 22.79
C MET A 282 -19.53 -19.22 21.88
N MET A 283 -20.25 -18.19 22.33
CA MET A 283 -21.27 -17.53 21.50
C MET A 283 -20.66 -16.89 20.24
N GLU A 284 -19.50 -16.25 20.35
CA GLU A 284 -18.79 -15.69 19.18
C GLU A 284 -18.27 -16.79 18.25
N LEU A 285 -17.75 -17.89 18.78
CA LEU A 285 -17.26 -19.04 18.00
C LEU A 285 -18.37 -19.74 17.20
N ALA A 286 -19.59 -19.74 17.72
CA ALA A 286 -20.77 -20.30 17.06
C ALA A 286 -21.31 -19.42 15.92
N ARG A 287 -20.85 -18.16 15.79
CA ARG A 287 -21.32 -17.29 14.71
C ARG A 287 -20.76 -17.72 13.36
N PRO A 288 -21.59 -17.72 12.30
CA PRO A 288 -21.09 -17.84 10.94
C PRO A 288 -20.28 -16.59 10.59
N GLY A 289 -19.08 -16.77 10.04
CA GLY A 289 -18.21 -15.65 9.70
C GLY A 289 -16.77 -16.03 9.47
N ASP A 290 -15.96 -15.03 9.13
CA ASP A 290 -14.52 -15.14 8.99
C ASP A 290 -13.88 -15.49 10.34
N LYS A 291 -13.17 -16.61 10.38
CA LYS A 291 -12.53 -17.14 11.60
C LYS A 291 -11.44 -16.23 12.13
N ARG A 292 -10.78 -15.44 11.28
CA ARG A 292 -9.77 -14.46 11.72
C ARG A 292 -10.42 -13.31 12.49
N ALA A 293 -11.50 -12.75 11.95
CA ALA A 293 -12.26 -11.71 12.63
C ALA A 293 -12.91 -12.21 13.94
N ILE A 294 -13.29 -13.49 13.98
CA ILE A 294 -13.76 -14.12 15.22
C ILE A 294 -12.59 -14.21 16.21
N LEU A 295 -11.42 -14.69 15.81
CA LEU A 295 -10.24 -14.78 16.68
C LEU A 295 -9.82 -13.42 17.26
N GLU A 296 -9.84 -12.35 16.46
CA GLU A 296 -9.57 -10.99 16.94
C GLU A 296 -10.54 -10.57 18.05
N LYS A 297 -11.84 -10.84 17.90
CA LYS A 297 -12.83 -10.59 18.95
C LYS A 297 -12.58 -11.42 20.21
N LEU A 298 -12.08 -12.66 20.06
CA LEU A 298 -11.73 -13.51 21.20
C LEU A 298 -10.50 -12.96 21.93
N ILE A 299 -9.51 -12.44 21.21
CA ILE A 299 -8.33 -11.78 21.78
C ILE A 299 -8.76 -10.54 22.57
N ASP A 300 -9.62 -9.70 21.99
CA ASP A 300 -10.18 -8.53 22.70
C ASP A 300 -10.90 -8.97 23.97
N LEU A 301 -11.81 -9.96 23.88
CA LEU A 301 -12.52 -10.49 25.05
C LEU A 301 -11.58 -11.03 26.13
N ALA A 302 -10.45 -11.63 25.74
CA ALA A 302 -9.44 -12.10 26.65
C ALA A 302 -8.68 -10.95 27.33
N ASP A 303 -8.30 -9.92 26.57
CA ASP A 303 -7.63 -8.72 27.07
C ASP A 303 -8.50 -7.98 28.10
N TRP A 304 -9.82 -7.92 27.88
CA TRP A 304 -10.78 -7.38 28.84
C TRP A 304 -10.97 -8.26 30.10
N LYS A 305 -10.65 -9.55 30.03
CA LYS A 305 -10.96 -10.54 31.08
C LYS A 305 -9.75 -10.93 31.92
N LYS A 306 -8.54 -10.79 31.37
CA LYS A 306 -7.29 -11.05 32.10
C LYS A 306 -7.13 -10.08 33.27
N SER A 307 -6.22 -10.41 34.16
CA SER A 307 -5.85 -9.59 35.31
C SER A 307 -4.57 -8.81 34.98
N ASP A 308 -4.65 -7.48 34.98
CA ASP A 308 -3.48 -6.64 34.69
C ASP A 308 -2.57 -6.37 35.90
N SER A 309 -2.89 -6.92 37.07
CA SER A 309 -2.14 -6.70 38.30
C SER A 309 -2.24 -7.88 39.28
N GLU A 310 -1.29 -8.00 40.20
CA GLU A 310 -1.36 -9.01 41.29
C GLU A 310 -2.62 -8.82 42.16
N PHE A 311 -3.09 -7.58 42.31
CA PHE A 311 -4.34 -7.28 43.01
C PHE A 311 -5.58 -7.86 42.29
N THR A 312 -5.68 -7.69 40.97
CA THR A 312 -6.80 -8.24 40.18
C THR A 312 -6.73 -9.77 40.08
N LYS A 313 -5.52 -10.35 40.02
CA LYS A 313 -5.31 -11.80 40.12
C LYS A 313 -5.83 -12.36 41.44
N GLU A 314 -5.50 -11.72 42.56
CA GLU A 314 -5.95 -12.14 43.89
C GLU A 314 -7.47 -12.01 44.06
N ILE A 315 -8.10 -10.97 43.49
CA ILE A 315 -9.56 -10.83 43.47
C ILE A 315 -10.20 -11.97 42.66
N HIS A 316 -9.67 -12.29 41.48
CA HIS A 316 -10.18 -13.37 40.65
C HIS A 316 -10.01 -14.74 41.32
N ARG A 317 -8.87 -14.98 41.97
CA ARG A 317 -8.62 -16.19 42.77
C ARG A 317 -9.63 -16.32 43.92
N ARG A 318 -9.88 -15.23 44.67
CA ARG A 318 -10.89 -15.21 45.75
C ARG A 318 -12.33 -15.39 45.26
N ARG A 319 -12.61 -15.02 44.01
CA ARG A 319 -13.88 -15.27 43.32
C ARG A 319 -13.97 -16.68 42.70
N GLY A 320 -12.99 -17.54 42.98
CA GLY A 320 -12.99 -18.93 42.52
C GLY A 320 -12.63 -19.10 41.06
N ARG A 321 -11.95 -18.12 40.42
CA ARG A 321 -11.41 -18.31 39.07
C ARG A 321 -10.24 -19.29 39.13
N ASP A 322 -10.33 -20.35 38.34
CA ASP A 322 -9.25 -21.32 38.18
C ASP A 322 -7.99 -20.63 37.62
N PRO A 323 -6.81 -20.82 38.23
CA PRO A 323 -5.55 -20.33 37.69
C PRO A 323 -5.32 -20.64 36.19
N LYS A 324 -5.83 -21.77 35.69
CA LYS A 324 -5.74 -22.15 34.26
C LYS A 324 -6.53 -21.22 33.35
N VAL A 325 -7.69 -20.79 33.81
CA VAL A 325 -8.56 -19.85 33.07
C VAL A 325 -7.88 -18.49 32.98
N GLU A 326 -7.19 -18.09 34.05
CA GLU A 326 -6.42 -16.85 34.05
C GLU A 326 -5.22 -16.93 33.10
N ASP A 327 -4.45 -18.03 33.14
CA ASP A 327 -3.33 -18.27 32.22
C ASP A 327 -3.80 -18.31 30.75
N PHE A 328 -4.94 -18.94 30.49
CA PHE A 328 -5.58 -18.95 29.18
C PHE A 328 -5.90 -17.53 28.68
N TYR A 329 -6.52 -16.68 29.50
CA TYR A 329 -6.82 -15.29 29.12
C TYR A 329 -5.55 -14.48 28.85
N GLN A 330 -4.50 -14.64 29.65
CA GLN A 330 -3.23 -13.94 29.44
C GLN A 330 -2.58 -14.35 28.10
N LYS A 331 -2.52 -15.66 27.82
CA LYS A 331 -1.95 -16.19 26.57
C LYS A 331 -2.76 -15.79 25.35
N LEU A 332 -4.09 -15.81 25.43
CA LEU A 332 -4.97 -15.42 24.33
C LEU A 332 -4.91 -13.90 24.08
N ALA A 333 -4.86 -13.07 25.12
CA ALA A 333 -4.72 -11.62 24.98
C ALA A 333 -3.38 -11.20 24.36
N ALA A 334 -2.32 -11.97 24.60
CA ALA A 334 -0.99 -11.71 24.04
C ALA A 334 -0.84 -12.17 22.58
N LEU A 335 -1.83 -12.90 22.03
CA LEU A 335 -1.74 -13.49 20.70
C LEU A 335 -1.88 -12.44 19.60
N ASN A 336 -0.90 -12.35 18.69
CA ASN A 336 -1.07 -11.68 17.41
C ASN A 336 -1.55 -12.67 16.32
N PRO A 337 -2.78 -12.55 15.80
CA PRO A 337 -3.34 -13.50 14.83
C PRO A 337 -2.69 -13.38 13.44
N ASN A 338 -1.85 -12.36 13.21
CA ASN A 338 -1.10 -12.18 11.97
C ASN A 338 0.33 -12.71 12.05
N ASP A 339 0.77 -13.21 13.21
CA ASP A 339 2.11 -13.75 13.43
C ASP A 339 2.06 -15.29 13.54
N LYS A 340 2.62 -15.99 12.55
CA LYS A 340 2.64 -17.46 12.54
C LYS A 340 3.42 -18.05 13.71
N GLY A 341 4.48 -17.38 14.15
CA GLY A 341 5.28 -17.81 15.30
C GLY A 341 4.45 -17.82 16.57
N GLN A 342 3.70 -16.73 16.82
CA GLN A 342 2.83 -16.62 17.99
C GLN A 342 1.65 -17.58 17.95
N VAL A 343 1.02 -17.79 16.78
CA VAL A 343 -0.03 -18.79 16.61
C VAL A 343 0.48 -20.21 16.87
N THR A 344 1.67 -20.54 16.37
CA THR A 344 2.29 -21.85 16.61
C THR A 344 2.64 -22.03 18.08
N GLN A 345 3.22 -21.01 18.73
CA GLN A 345 3.55 -21.04 20.15
C GLN A 345 2.31 -21.20 21.01
N PHE A 346 1.24 -20.44 20.72
CA PHE A 346 -0.03 -20.55 21.44
C PHE A 346 -0.60 -21.97 21.37
N MET A 347 -0.58 -22.60 20.19
CA MET A 347 -1.03 -23.98 20.02
C MET A 347 -0.16 -24.99 20.81
N GLN A 348 1.16 -24.82 20.78
CA GLN A 348 2.08 -25.69 21.54
C GLN A 348 1.91 -25.54 23.05
N ASP A 349 1.76 -24.30 23.54
CA ASP A 349 1.52 -24.01 24.94
C ASP A 349 0.18 -24.62 25.37
N PHE A 350 -0.85 -24.50 24.54
CA PHE A 350 -2.17 -25.04 24.82
C PHE A 350 -2.13 -26.58 24.94
N ASP A 351 -1.49 -27.29 24.01
CA ASP A 351 -1.34 -28.75 24.07
C ASP A 351 -0.46 -29.21 25.25
N SER A 352 0.59 -28.47 25.58
CA SER A 352 1.49 -28.78 26.71
C SER A 352 0.82 -28.58 28.07
N THR A 353 -0.09 -27.60 28.17
CA THR A 353 -0.82 -27.31 29.42
C THR A 353 -1.92 -28.35 29.67
N MET A 354 -2.50 -28.93 28.62
CA MET A 354 -3.49 -30.03 28.72
C MET A 354 -2.88 -31.40 29.03
N HIS A 355 -1.69 -31.72 28.52
CA HIS A 355 -1.07 -33.05 28.72
C HIS A 355 -0.33 -33.24 30.06
N LYS A 356 0.11 -32.17 30.73
CA LYS A 356 0.78 -32.28 32.04
C LYS A 356 -0.13 -32.80 33.15
N GLU A 357 -1.44 -32.81 32.97
CA GLU A 357 -2.38 -33.20 34.02
C GLU A 357 -2.97 -34.60 33.88
N GLN A 358 -3.01 -35.17 32.66
CA GLN A 358 -3.33 -36.59 32.50
C GLN A 358 -2.27 -37.50 33.14
N THR A 359 -1.02 -37.05 33.21
CA THR A 359 0.07 -37.78 33.87
C THR A 359 0.13 -37.54 35.38
N SER A 360 -0.31 -36.38 35.88
CA SER A 360 -0.32 -36.09 37.33
C SER A 360 -1.54 -36.67 38.07
N THR A 361 -2.58 -37.12 37.37
CA THR A 361 -3.69 -37.89 37.97
C THR A 361 -3.44 -39.40 38.00
N LEU A 362 -2.48 -39.91 37.22
CA LEU A 362 -2.07 -41.31 37.22
C LEU A 362 -0.94 -41.62 38.22
N SER A 363 -0.28 -40.62 38.80
CA SER A 363 0.79 -40.79 39.80
C SER A 363 0.33 -40.68 41.25
N ASN A 364 -0.97 -40.47 41.50
CA ASN A 364 -1.57 -40.36 42.84
C ASN A 364 -2.64 -41.43 43.13
N ASN A 365 -2.61 -42.57 42.43
CA ASN A 365 -3.39 -43.76 42.78
C ASN A 365 -2.48 -44.94 43.11
#